data_AF-A0A7D5KZT9-F1
#
_entry.id   AF-A0A7D5KZT9-F1
#
_cell.length_a   1.000
_cell.length_b   1.000
_cell.length_c   1.000
_cell.angle_alpha   90.00
_cell.angle_beta   90.00
_cell.angle_gamma   90.00
#
_symmetry.space_group_name_H-M   'P 1'
#
loop_
_entity.id
_entity.type
_entity.pdbx_description
1 polymer ?
#
loop_
_entity_poly.entity_id
_entity_poly.type
_entity_poly.pdbx_seq_one_letter_code
_entity_poly.pdbx_strand_id
1 'polypeptide(L)'
;MNTGPLAIVVGIPLAWHLGLTAVAYYDAGRVGLEPPRKWAAITFCLPMIGFFIYLFERSELSYEPENDPYRGNNFNIHPSRADDSPLPSRGDDRLSPADDEDDEHSRR
;
A
#
# COMPACT_ATOMS: atom_id res chain seq x y z
N MET A 1 2.32 -29.50 -10.63
CA MET A 1 1.45 -28.33 -10.36
C MET A 1 0.99 -27.77 -11.69
N ASN A 2 -0.32 -27.59 -11.91
CA ASN A 2 -0.85 -27.03 -13.15
C ASN A 2 -0.70 -25.51 -13.14
N THR A 3 0.20 -24.96 -13.93
CA THR A 3 0.51 -23.52 -13.97
C THR A 3 -0.43 -22.73 -14.90
N GLY A 4 -1.28 -23.40 -15.67
CA GLY A 4 -2.20 -22.77 -16.64
C GLY A 4 -3.10 -21.68 -16.04
N PRO A 5 -3.86 -21.94 -14.96
CA PRO A 5 -4.71 -20.93 -14.33
C PRO A 5 -3.92 -19.74 -13.80
N LEU A 6 -2.74 -19.99 -13.20
CA LEU A 6 -1.86 -18.93 -12.71
C LEU A 6 -1.38 -18.02 -13.85
N ALA A 7 -0.99 -18.62 -14.98
CA ALA A 7 -0.57 -17.87 -16.16
C ALA A 7 -1.69 -16.96 -16.70
N ILE A 8 -2.94 -17.40 -16.63
CA ILE A 8 -4.09 -16.58 -17.05
C ILE A 8 -4.33 -15.43 -16.07
N VAL A 9 -4.38 -15.74 -14.77
CA VAL A 9 -4.65 -14.76 -13.70
C VAL A 9 -3.58 -13.67 -13.64
N VAL A 10 -2.32 -14.01 -13.90
CA VAL A 10 -1.22 -13.04 -13.89
C VAL A 10 -1.05 -12.39 -15.26
N GLY A 11 -1.10 -13.19 -16.33
CA GLY A 11 -0.76 -12.76 -17.69
C GLY A 11 -1.76 -11.78 -18.30
N ILE A 12 -3.07 -11.99 -18.12
CA ILE A 12 -4.08 -11.08 -18.69
C ILE A 12 -3.96 -9.67 -18.09
N PRO A 13 -3.92 -9.48 -16.75
CA PRO A 13 -3.73 -8.16 -16.17
C PRO A 13 -2.40 -7.51 -16.58
N LEU A 14 -1.31 -8.28 -16.64
CA LEU A 14 -0.01 -7.78 -17.10
C LEU A 14 -0.07 -7.27 -18.53
N ALA A 15 -0.65 -8.07 -19.45
CA ALA A 15 -0.79 -7.67 -20.84
C ALA A 15 -1.67 -6.42 -20.99
N TRP A 16 -2.77 -6.35 -20.24
CA TRP A 16 -3.66 -5.18 -20.23
C TRP A 16 -2.95 -3.93 -19.72
N HIS A 17 -2.21 -4.04 -18.61
CA HIS A 17 -1.44 -2.94 -18.02
C HIS A 17 -0.37 -2.41 -18.98
N LEU A 18 0.37 -3.30 -19.63
CA LEU A 18 1.35 -2.93 -20.65
C LEU A 18 0.68 -2.27 -21.87
N GLY A 19 -0.48 -2.77 -22.29
CA GLY A 19 -1.29 -2.17 -23.35
C GLY A 19 -1.72 -0.74 -23.02
N LEU A 20 -2.26 -0.52 -21.82
CA LEU A 20 -2.63 0.83 -21.34
C LEU A 20 -1.44 1.77 -21.22
N THR A 21 -0.29 1.27 -20.76
CA THR A 21 0.96 2.04 -20.69
C THR A 21 1.40 2.50 -22.09
N ALA A 22 1.30 1.61 -23.09
CA ALA A 22 1.62 1.95 -24.48
C ALA A 22 0.63 2.98 -25.06
N VAL A 23 -0.67 2.85 -24.74
CA VAL A 23 -1.69 3.85 -25.11
C VAL A 23 -1.37 5.20 -24.49
N ALA A 24 -1.06 5.27 -23.19
CA ALA A 24 -0.71 6.51 -22.52
C ALA A 24 0.53 7.17 -23.13
N TYR A 25 1.55 6.39 -23.49
CA TYR A 25 2.73 6.90 -24.20
C TYR A 25 2.37 7.50 -25.57
N TYR A 26 1.56 6.80 -26.35
CA TYR A 26 1.18 7.24 -27.69
C TYR A 26 0.27 8.47 -27.65
N ASP A 27 -0.76 8.44 -26.79
CA ASP A 27 -1.75 9.50 -26.66
C ASP A 27 -1.14 10.77 -26.07
N ALA A 28 -0.25 10.66 -25.08
CA ALA A 28 0.40 11.81 -24.45
C ALA A 28 1.13 12.71 -25.47
N GLY A 29 1.74 12.12 -26.50
CA GLY A 29 2.37 12.89 -27.59
C GLY A 29 1.36 13.60 -28.50
N ARG A 30 0.14 13.05 -28.65
CA ARG A 30 -0.92 13.64 -29.49
C ARG A 30 -1.68 14.74 -28.78
N VAL A 31 -1.87 14.63 -27.47
CA VAL A 31 -2.63 15.60 -26.65
C VAL A 31 -1.77 16.69 -26.00
N GLY A 32 -0.47 16.76 -26.30
CA GLY A 32 0.44 17.79 -25.79
C GLY A 32 0.95 17.56 -24.36
N LEU A 33 0.86 16.33 -23.86
CA LEU A 33 1.37 15.91 -22.56
C LEU A 33 2.86 15.54 -22.64
N GLU A 34 3.72 16.56 -22.70
CA GLU A 34 5.16 16.37 -22.82
C GLU A 34 5.90 16.25 -21.46
N PRO A 35 6.99 15.46 -21.39
CA PRO A 35 7.37 14.44 -22.37
C PRO A 35 6.51 13.17 -22.23
N PRO A 36 6.14 12.47 -23.33
CA PRO A 36 5.31 11.26 -23.27
C PRO A 36 5.87 10.14 -22.38
N ARG A 37 7.21 10.04 -22.29
CA ARG A 37 7.91 9.08 -21.42
C ARG A 37 7.57 9.25 -19.95
N LYS A 38 7.34 10.49 -19.48
CA LYS A 38 6.96 10.77 -18.10
C LYS A 38 5.63 10.10 -17.76
N TRP A 39 4.64 10.28 -18.63
CA TRP A 39 3.30 9.73 -18.42
C TRP A 39 3.30 8.22 -18.52
N ALA A 40 4.00 7.64 -19.50
CA ALA A 40 4.19 6.20 -19.57
C ALA A 40 4.84 5.62 -18.31
N ALA A 41 5.87 6.28 -17.76
CA ALA A 41 6.52 5.85 -16.53
C ALA A 41 5.57 5.92 -15.32
N ILE A 42 4.78 6.99 -15.21
CA ILE A 42 3.77 7.13 -14.15
C ILE A 42 2.74 6.00 -14.24
N THR A 43 2.13 5.79 -15.42
CA THR A 43 1.14 4.73 -15.63
C THR A 43 1.75 3.36 -15.33
N PHE A 44 2.96 3.07 -15.79
CA PHE A 44 3.62 1.79 -15.59
C PHE A 44 3.90 1.49 -14.12
N CYS A 45 4.43 2.47 -13.37
CA CYS A 45 4.90 2.28 -12.00
C CYS A 45 3.79 2.36 -10.94
N LEU A 46 2.62 2.95 -11.26
CA LEU A 46 1.55 3.18 -10.28
C LEU A 46 1.12 1.90 -9.52
N PRO A 47 0.94 0.73 -10.16
CA PRO A 47 0.56 -0.50 -9.45
C PRO A 47 1.62 -0.97 -8.44
N MET A 48 2.88 -0.57 -8.59
CA MET A 48 3.94 -0.93 -7.63
C MET A 48 3.68 -0.30 -6.26
N ILE A 49 2.98 0.82 -6.18
CA ILE A 49 2.66 1.47 -4.90
C ILE A 49 1.83 0.51 -4.02
N GLY A 50 0.80 -0.13 -4.58
CA GLY A 50 0.00 -1.11 -3.85
C GLY A 50 0.83 -2.31 -3.38
N PHE A 51 1.79 -2.76 -4.21
CA PHE A 51 2.72 -3.82 -3.83
C PHE A 51 3.64 -3.40 -2.68
N PHE A 52 4.19 -2.19 -2.71
CA PHE A 52 5.00 -1.68 -1.60
C PHE A 52 4.19 -1.54 -0.32
N ILE A 53 2.94 -1.06 -0.39
CA ILE A 53 2.04 -1.03 0.78
C ILE A 53 1.90 -2.42 1.38
N TYR A 54 1.63 -3.44 0.57
CA TYR A 54 1.57 -4.83 1.05
C TYR A 54 2.89 -5.28 1.70
N LEU A 55 4.05 -4.94 1.12
CA LEU A 55 5.34 -5.29 1.72
C LEU A 55 5.56 -4.61 3.07
N PHE A 56 5.23 -3.31 3.19
CA PHE A 56 5.34 -2.57 4.44
C PHE A 56 4.40 -3.15 5.50
N GLU A 57 3.12 -3.35 5.16
CA GLU A 57 2.14 -3.97 6.05
C GLU A 57 2.60 -5.36 6.52
N ARG A 58 3.13 -6.17 5.59
CA ARG A 58 3.68 -7.48 5.91
C ARG A 58 4.87 -7.39 6.86
N SER A 59 5.71 -6.36 6.74
CA SER A 59 6.91 -6.22 7.58
C SER A 59 6.56 -5.89 9.03
N GLU A 60 5.44 -5.19 9.28
CA GLU A 60 4.92 -4.90 10.62
C GLU A 60 4.51 -6.18 11.37
N LEU A 61 4.08 -7.25 10.67
CA LEU A 61 3.71 -8.52 11.32
C LEU A 61 4.87 -9.24 12.01
N SER A 62 6.11 -8.94 11.59
CA SER A 62 7.33 -9.48 12.19
C SER A 62 8.04 -8.48 13.11
N TYR A 63 7.38 -7.37 13.44
CA TYR A 63 7.91 -6.39 14.37
C TYR A 63 7.96 -6.98 15.78
N GLU A 64 9.17 -7.04 16.36
CA GLU A 64 9.39 -7.44 17.74
C GLU A 64 9.55 -6.17 18.59
N PRO A 65 8.47 -5.68 19.21
CA PRO A 65 8.50 -4.38 19.86
C PRO A 65 9.39 -4.40 21.11
N GLU A 66 9.68 -5.58 21.68
CA GLU A 66 10.59 -5.74 22.83
C GLU A 66 12.05 -5.48 22.48
N ASN A 67 12.41 -5.62 21.19
CA ASN A 67 13.76 -5.47 20.69
C ASN A 67 13.97 -4.16 19.93
N ASP A 68 12.94 -3.31 19.82
CA ASP A 68 13.03 -2.02 19.15
C ASP A 68 13.58 -0.93 20.10
N PRO A 69 14.81 -0.41 19.85
CA PRO A 69 15.40 0.65 20.68
C PRO A 69 14.64 1.98 20.63
N TYR A 70 13.66 2.11 19.73
CA TYR A 70 12.79 3.29 19.60
C TYR A 70 11.35 3.04 20.06
N ARG A 71 11.05 1.88 20.67
CA ARG A 71 9.70 1.56 21.16
C ARG A 71 9.28 2.53 22.28
N GLY A 72 8.15 3.22 22.09
CA GLY A 72 7.58 4.15 23.09
C GLY A 72 8.16 5.57 23.07
N ASN A 73 9.04 5.88 22.12
CA ASN A 73 9.72 7.15 22.02
C ASN A 73 8.98 8.11 21.05
N ASN A 74 8.19 9.07 21.57
CA ASN A 74 7.63 10.21 20.81
C ASN A 74 8.68 11.34 20.65
N PHE A 75 9.77 11.11 19.92
CA PHE A 75 10.89 12.07 19.89
C PHE A 75 10.81 13.01 18.69
N ASN A 76 10.69 14.30 18.95
CA ASN A 76 11.19 15.33 18.04
C ASN A 76 12.72 15.31 18.12
N ILE A 77 13.41 14.58 17.23
CA ILE A 77 14.89 14.42 17.25
C ILE A 77 15.62 15.70 16.77
N HIS A 78 15.02 16.88 16.92
CA HIS A 78 15.71 18.14 16.65
C HIS A 78 16.18 18.74 17.98
N PRO A 79 17.48 19.09 18.13
CA PRO A 79 18.01 19.65 19.38
C PRO A 79 17.23 20.86 19.91
N SER A 80 16.60 21.62 19.01
CA SER A 80 15.80 22.80 19.38
C SER A 80 14.36 22.51 19.81
N ARG A 81 13.89 21.25 19.76
CA ARG A 81 12.50 20.85 20.06
C ARG A 81 12.40 19.76 21.13
N ALA A 82 13.49 19.47 21.82
CA ALA A 82 13.52 18.50 22.92
C ALA A 82 12.64 18.90 24.12
N ASP A 83 12.33 20.19 24.26
CA ASP A 83 11.46 20.74 25.32
C ASP A 83 9.99 20.89 24.91
N ASP A 84 9.63 20.59 23.65
CA ASP A 84 8.22 20.61 23.24
C ASP A 84 7.50 19.41 23.87
N SER A 85 6.39 19.67 24.57
CA SER A 85 5.61 18.63 25.27
C SER A 85 5.38 17.41 24.37
N PRO A 86 5.62 16.18 24.88
CA PRO A 86 5.33 14.98 24.12
C PRO A 86 3.87 15.01 23.73
N LEU A 87 3.60 14.99 22.42
CA LEU A 87 2.23 14.79 21.94
C LEU A 87 1.75 13.47 22.57
N PRO A 88 0.54 13.43 23.14
CA PRO A 88 0.02 12.19 23.69
C PRO A 88 0.09 11.13 22.60
N SER A 89 0.75 10.01 22.92
CA SER A 89 0.72 8.83 22.05
C SER A 89 -0.74 8.55 21.75
N ARG A 90 -1.10 8.53 20.47
CA ARG A 90 -2.41 8.09 20.04
C ARG A 90 -2.46 6.62 20.44
N GLY A 91 -3.10 6.33 21.57
CA GLY A 91 -3.47 4.98 21.95
C GLY A 91 -4.10 4.33 20.73
N ASP A 92 -3.62 3.14 20.40
CA ASP A 92 -4.14 2.34 19.29
C ASP A 92 -5.54 1.85 19.66
N ASP A 93 -6.50 2.78 19.74
CA ASP A 93 -7.94 2.53 19.83
C ASP A 93 -8.49 2.28 18.43
N ARG A 94 -7.76 1.51 17.61
CA ARG A 94 -8.37 0.87 16.46
C ARG A 94 -9.33 -0.15 17.03
N LEU A 95 -10.64 0.07 16.85
CA LEU A 95 -11.62 -1.00 17.05
C LEU A 95 -11.09 -2.22 16.30
N SER A 96 -10.76 -3.28 17.05
CA SER A 96 -10.70 -4.62 16.48
C SER A 96 -11.95 -4.79 15.63
N PRO A 97 -11.85 -5.22 14.36
CA PRO A 97 -13.03 -5.50 13.57
C PRO A 97 -13.86 -6.46 14.40
N ALA A 98 -14.99 -5.97 14.91
CA ALA A 98 -15.93 -6.77 15.66
C ALA A 98 -16.34 -7.92 14.74
N ASP A 99 -16.38 -9.12 15.30
CA ASP A 99 -16.91 -10.30 14.65
C ASP A 99 -18.28 -9.98 14.05
N ASP A 100 -18.33 -9.80 12.73
CA ASP A 100 -19.56 -9.88 11.93
C ASP A 100 -19.97 -11.36 11.89
N GLU A 101 -20.43 -11.89 13.02
CA GLU A 101 -21.29 -13.08 13.06
C GLU A 101 -22.75 -12.60 12.98
N ASP A 102 -23.18 -12.31 11.75
CA ASP A 102 -24.60 -12.21 11.41
C ASP A 102 -25.24 -13.61 11.42
N ASP A 103 -26.40 -13.67 12.09
CA ASP A 103 -27.55 -14.53 11.80
C ASP A 103 -27.45 -16.06 11.98
N GLU A 104 -27.79 -16.56 13.18
CA GLU A 104 -28.89 -17.55 13.27
C GLU A 104 -29.45 -17.66 14.70
N HIS A 105 -30.79 -17.76 14.77
CA HIS A 105 -31.58 -18.38 15.85
C HIS A 105 -32.45 -17.44 16.73
N SER A 106 -33.59 -17.04 16.16
CA SER A 106 -34.86 -16.97 16.92
C SER A 106 -36.05 -17.25 16.00
N ARG A 107 -36.19 -18.52 15.62
CA ARG A 107 -37.50 -19.14 15.34
C ARG A 107 -37.68 -20.31 16.31
N ARG A 108 -38.40 -20.08 17.40
CA ARG A 108 -39.42 -20.98 17.97
C ARG A 108 -40.11 -20.33 19.15
#